data_AF-A0A7G5XHK7-F1
#
_entry.id   AF-A0A7G5XHK7-F1
#
_cell.length_a   1.000
_cell.length_b   1.000
_cell.length_c   1.000
_cell.angle_alpha   90.00
_cell.angle_beta   90.00
_cell.angle_gamma   90.00
#
_symmetry.space_group_name_H-M   'P 1'
#
loop_
_entity.id
_entity.type
_entity.pdbx_description
1 polymer ?
#
loop_
_entity_poly.entity_id
_entity_poly.type
_entity_poly.pdbx_seq_one_letter_code
_entity_poly.pdbx_strand_id
1 'polypeptide(L)'
;MKDFDALKDLWQQSKPAEQKTVDLQAITRQSKDTRTKLFRQLLFGGITLFFTVAFITWTIYFSNVKLTWVVTHIAVWIIVTTVLLQSILTLFTAYKVSLIDDTLPPAQHLQQWEDYYNFRKKQIQWNKPLYFFFLNLGMGLYFLEVVHGRPIGYIILLIVVYCGWMLYAYFILGKRILAKEEKRLKGIMDELKLIEEQLKAAE
;
A
#
# COMPACT_ATOMS: atom_id res chain seq x y z
N MET A 1 -15.43 57.56 -26.70
CA MET A 1 -14.30 56.66 -26.37
C MET A 1 -14.61 55.80 -25.14
N LYS A 2 -15.22 56.35 -24.08
CA LYS A 2 -15.59 55.58 -22.86
C LYS A 2 -16.54 54.39 -23.08
N ASP A 3 -17.47 54.49 -24.04
CA ASP A 3 -18.41 53.39 -24.31
C ASP A 3 -17.74 52.18 -24.99
N PHE A 4 -16.66 52.41 -25.75
CA PHE A 4 -15.90 51.34 -26.37
C PHE A 4 -15.03 50.60 -25.34
N ASP A 5 -14.48 51.32 -24.37
CA ASP A 5 -13.76 50.73 -23.24
C ASP A 5 -14.70 49.91 -22.34
N ALA A 6 -15.93 50.38 -22.12
CA ALA A 6 -16.95 49.62 -21.39
C ALA A 6 -17.38 48.34 -22.11
N LEU A 7 -17.53 48.38 -23.45
CA LEU A 7 -17.82 47.20 -24.26
C LEU A 7 -16.63 46.22 -24.32
N LYS A 8 -15.40 46.74 -24.29
CA LYS A 8 -14.17 45.94 -24.24
C LYS A 8 -14.00 45.24 -22.90
N ASP A 9 -14.32 45.92 -21.79
CA ASP A 9 -14.34 45.33 -20.45
C ASP A 9 -15.42 44.26 -20.32
N LEU A 10 -16.62 44.51 -20.85
CA LEU A 10 -17.69 43.51 -20.90
C LEU A 10 -17.30 42.29 -21.75
N TRP A 11 -16.60 42.50 -22.88
CA TRP A 11 -16.13 41.41 -23.74
C TRP A 11 -14.97 40.61 -23.14
N GLN A 12 -14.13 41.24 -22.33
CA GLN A 12 -13.08 40.57 -21.56
C GLN A 12 -13.63 39.81 -20.34
N GLN A 13 -14.69 40.33 -19.72
CA GLN A 13 -15.43 39.66 -18.64
C GLN A 13 -16.33 38.52 -19.14
N SER A 14 -16.80 38.58 -20.39
CA SER A 14 -17.59 37.52 -21.03
C SER A 14 -16.74 36.40 -21.63
N LYS A 15 -15.40 36.41 -21.45
CA LYS A 15 -14.64 35.17 -21.60
C LYS A 15 -15.17 34.23 -20.53
N PRO A 16 -15.78 33.09 -20.89
CA PRO A 16 -16.16 32.10 -19.89
C PRO A 16 -14.91 31.85 -19.06
N ALA A 17 -14.99 32.00 -17.74
CA ALA A 17 -13.92 31.60 -16.83
C ALA A 17 -13.41 30.27 -17.35
N GLU A 18 -12.15 30.23 -17.81
CA GLU A 18 -11.55 29.10 -18.54
C GLU A 18 -12.12 27.82 -17.94
N GLN A 19 -13.11 27.26 -18.63
CA GLN A 19 -13.83 26.11 -18.15
C GLN A 19 -12.83 25.03 -18.43
N LYS A 20 -11.96 24.80 -17.44
CA LYS A 20 -10.77 23.97 -17.51
C LYS A 20 -11.23 22.71 -18.20
N THR A 21 -10.96 22.60 -19.50
CA THR A 21 -11.52 21.52 -20.31
C THR A 21 -10.85 20.29 -19.75
N VAL A 22 -11.58 19.58 -18.90
CA VAL A 22 -11.03 18.45 -18.21
C VAL A 22 -10.76 17.42 -19.29
N ASP A 23 -9.48 17.18 -19.55
CA ASP A 23 -9.08 16.19 -20.52
C ASP A 23 -9.40 14.81 -19.93
N LEU A 24 -10.60 14.32 -20.27
CA LEU A 24 -11.09 13.01 -19.88
C LEU A 24 -10.08 11.92 -20.25
N GLN A 25 -9.34 12.08 -21.36
CA GLN A 25 -8.31 11.12 -21.75
C GLN A 25 -7.09 11.19 -20.82
N ALA A 26 -6.68 12.38 -20.37
CA ALA A 26 -5.60 12.52 -19.41
C ALA A 26 -5.94 11.86 -18.07
N ILE A 27 -7.18 11.99 -17.59
CA ILE A 27 -7.61 11.39 -16.32
C ILE A 27 -7.75 9.88 -16.43
N THR A 28 -8.34 9.36 -17.51
CA THR A 28 -8.37 7.90 -17.75
C THR A 28 -6.95 7.33 -17.84
N ARG A 29 -6.01 8.05 -18.46
CA ARG A 29 -4.59 7.64 -18.51
C ARG A 29 -3.95 7.68 -17.13
N GLN A 30 -4.19 8.72 -16.33
CA GLN A 30 -3.65 8.86 -14.97
C GLN A 30 -4.20 7.79 -14.01
N SER A 31 -5.51 7.50 -14.10
CA SER A 31 -6.15 6.42 -13.36
C SER A 31 -5.53 5.07 -13.71
N LYS A 32 -5.41 4.77 -15.01
CA LYS A 32 -4.80 3.53 -15.52
C LYS A 32 -3.33 3.37 -15.13
N ASP A 33 -2.53 4.43 -15.19
CA ASP A 33 -1.13 4.39 -14.75
C ASP A 33 -1.04 4.12 -13.24
N THR A 34 -1.88 4.79 -12.45
CA THR A 34 -1.90 4.59 -11.00
C THR A 34 -2.36 3.19 -10.63
N ARG A 35 -3.42 2.68 -11.25
CA ARG A 35 -3.88 1.30 -11.10
C ARG A 35 -2.76 0.31 -11.42
N THR A 36 -2.09 0.49 -12.57
CA THR A 36 -0.98 -0.37 -13.00
C THR A 36 0.19 -0.31 -12.03
N LYS A 37 0.54 0.88 -11.53
CA LYS A 37 1.61 1.08 -10.57
C LYS A 37 1.31 0.44 -9.22
N LEU A 38 0.08 0.61 -8.72
CA LEU A 38 -0.39 -0.02 -7.48
C LEU A 38 -0.41 -1.54 -7.64
N PHE A 39 -0.96 -2.04 -8.75
CA PHE A 39 -0.99 -3.47 -9.07
C PHE A 39 0.41 -4.05 -9.10
N ARG A 40 1.36 -3.46 -9.86
CA ARG A 40 2.75 -3.93 -9.93
C ARG A 40 3.41 -3.90 -8.56
N GLN A 41 3.22 -2.83 -7.79
CA GLN A 41 3.80 -2.72 -6.44
C GLN A 41 3.28 -3.81 -5.50
N LEU A 42 1.97 -4.09 -5.52
CA LEU A 42 1.35 -5.14 -4.72
C LEU A 42 1.76 -6.54 -5.20
N LEU A 43 1.80 -6.76 -6.52
CA LEU A 43 2.18 -8.04 -7.11
C LEU A 43 3.64 -8.38 -6.78
N PHE A 44 4.57 -7.45 -7.03
CA PHE A 44 5.98 -7.64 -6.66
C PHE A 44 6.13 -7.85 -5.15
N GLY A 45 5.43 -7.05 -4.32
CA GLY A 45 5.46 -7.22 -2.87
C GLY A 45 4.98 -8.61 -2.41
N GLY A 46 3.86 -9.10 -2.95
CA GLY A 46 3.32 -10.42 -2.64
C GLY A 46 4.25 -11.55 -3.10
N ILE A 47 4.75 -11.47 -4.34
CA ILE A 47 5.68 -12.47 -4.89
C ILE A 47 6.98 -12.51 -4.07
N THR A 48 7.57 -11.36 -3.73
CA THR A 48 8.77 -11.31 -2.90
C THR A 48 8.54 -11.95 -1.52
N LEU A 49 7.39 -11.72 -0.90
CA LEU A 49 7.05 -12.38 0.37
C LEU A 49 6.88 -13.89 0.21
N PHE A 50 6.27 -14.34 -0.88
CA PHE A 50 6.16 -15.77 -1.20
C PHE A 50 7.54 -16.43 -1.38
N PHE A 51 8.44 -15.80 -2.13
CA PHE A 51 9.83 -16.25 -2.25
C PHE A 51 10.58 -16.23 -0.91
N THR A 52 10.28 -15.28 -0.03
CA THR A 52 10.85 -15.23 1.31
C THR A 52 10.44 -16.46 2.13
N VAL A 53 9.17 -16.88 2.05
CA VAL A 53 8.69 -18.13 2.67
C VAL A 53 9.42 -19.33 2.10
N ALA A 54 9.51 -19.43 0.77
CA ALA A 54 10.23 -20.53 0.12
C ALA A 54 11.71 -20.58 0.55
N PHE A 55 12.35 -19.42 0.65
CA PHE A 55 13.74 -19.29 1.11
C PHE A 55 13.91 -19.74 2.56
N ILE A 56 13.04 -19.28 3.48
CA ILE A 56 13.10 -19.71 4.89
C ILE A 56 12.94 -21.23 4.98
N THR A 57 11.92 -21.80 4.34
CA THR A 57 11.70 -23.24 4.32
C THR A 57 12.89 -23.99 3.73
N TRP A 58 13.44 -23.51 2.60
CA TRP A 58 14.61 -24.10 1.96
C TRP A 58 15.84 -24.09 2.89
N THR A 59 16.12 -22.97 3.57
CA THR A 59 17.25 -22.88 4.49
C THR A 59 17.13 -23.89 5.64
N ILE A 60 15.93 -24.14 6.15
CA ILE A 60 15.73 -25.08 7.26
C ILE A 60 15.93 -26.52 6.83
N TYR A 61 15.39 -26.91 5.67
CA TYR A 61 15.52 -28.28 5.19
C TYR A 61 16.92 -28.60 4.65
N PHE A 62 17.62 -27.63 4.05
CA PHE A 62 18.89 -27.88 3.35
C PHE A 62 20.14 -27.41 4.10
N SER A 63 20.06 -26.42 5.00
CA SER A 63 21.27 -25.83 5.60
C SER A 63 21.82 -26.60 6.81
N ASN A 64 21.33 -27.81 7.13
CA ASN A 64 21.76 -28.58 8.31
C ASN A 64 21.82 -27.73 9.60
N VAL A 65 20.97 -26.69 9.70
CA VAL A 65 20.89 -25.85 10.89
C VAL A 65 20.29 -26.73 11.96
N LYS A 66 21.12 -27.16 12.91
CA LYS A 66 20.71 -27.95 14.06
C LYS A 66 19.93 -27.06 15.02
N LEU A 67 18.69 -26.77 14.68
CA LEU A 67 17.71 -26.25 15.63
C LEU A 67 17.42 -27.40 16.60
N THR A 68 17.81 -27.23 17.84
CA THR A 68 17.69 -28.27 18.88
C THR A 68 16.42 -28.07 19.70
N TRP A 69 15.92 -26.84 19.79
CA TRP A 69 14.79 -26.52 20.66
C TRP A 69 13.47 -26.61 19.90
N VAL A 70 12.49 -27.28 20.52
CA VAL A 70 11.11 -27.36 20.00
C VAL A 70 10.50 -25.97 19.85
N VAL A 71 10.83 -25.05 20.77
CA VAL A 71 10.38 -23.65 20.75
C VAL A 71 10.75 -22.95 19.45
N THR A 72 11.94 -23.23 18.90
CA THR A 72 12.43 -22.57 17.68
C THR A 72 11.76 -23.12 16.43
N HIS A 73 11.36 -24.39 16.43
CA HIS A 73 10.54 -24.95 15.35
C HIS A 73 9.16 -24.28 15.34
N ILE A 74 8.55 -24.08 16.51
CA ILE A 74 7.29 -23.34 16.65
C ILE A 74 7.47 -21.89 16.19
N ALA A 75 8.55 -21.24 16.58
CA ALA A 75 8.89 -19.87 16.19
C ALA A 75 8.96 -19.70 14.67
N VAL A 76 9.69 -20.60 14.00
CA VAL A 76 9.78 -20.66 12.54
C VAL A 76 8.40 -20.83 11.92
N TRP A 77 7.60 -21.78 12.41
CA TRP A 77 6.25 -22.03 11.88
C TRP A 77 5.36 -20.79 11.99
N ILE A 78 5.46 -20.05 13.09
CA ILE A 78 4.76 -18.78 13.27
C ILE A 78 5.23 -17.76 12.23
N ILE A 79 6.55 -17.61 12.05
CA ILE A 79 7.11 -16.67 11.05
C ILE A 79 6.64 -17.03 9.65
N VAL A 80 6.83 -18.28 9.23
CA VAL A 80 6.44 -18.80 7.92
C VAL A 80 4.96 -18.57 7.65
N THR A 81 4.10 -18.95 8.60
CA THR A 81 2.65 -18.77 8.46
C THR A 81 2.27 -17.29 8.38
N THR A 82 2.89 -16.44 9.21
CA THR A 82 2.63 -14.99 9.22
C THR A 82 3.03 -14.34 7.89
N VAL A 83 4.21 -14.66 7.37
CA VAL A 83 4.70 -14.12 6.09
C VAL A 83 3.88 -14.66 4.92
N LEU A 84 3.46 -15.94 4.97
CA LEU A 84 2.61 -16.55 3.95
C LEU A 84 1.22 -15.90 3.90
N LEU A 85 0.58 -15.72 5.06
CA LEU A 85 -0.71 -15.02 5.15
C LEU A 85 -0.59 -13.59 4.62
N GLN A 86 0.48 -12.88 4.97
CA GLN A 86 0.74 -11.53 4.47
C GLN A 86 0.93 -11.51 2.94
N SER A 87 1.62 -12.51 2.39
CA SER A 87 1.78 -12.69 0.94
C SER A 87 0.42 -12.87 0.26
N ILE A 88 -0.40 -13.83 0.73
CA ILE A 88 -1.73 -14.11 0.20
C ILE A 88 -2.62 -12.87 0.25
N LEU A 89 -2.65 -12.17 1.39
CA LEU A 89 -3.42 -10.94 1.54
C LEU A 89 -2.98 -9.85 0.56
N THR A 90 -1.67 -9.72 0.33
CA THR A 90 -1.12 -8.72 -0.60
C THR A 90 -1.49 -9.06 -2.05
N LEU A 91 -1.41 -10.33 -2.43
CA LEU A 91 -1.83 -10.82 -3.75
C LEU A 91 -3.34 -10.68 -3.96
N PHE A 92 -4.15 -10.95 -2.93
CA PHE A 92 -5.58 -10.73 -2.98
C PHE A 92 -5.93 -9.25 -3.17
N THR A 93 -5.22 -8.34 -2.50
CA THR A 93 -5.37 -6.90 -2.76
C THR A 93 -4.96 -6.56 -4.20
N ALA A 94 -3.89 -7.15 -4.73
CA ALA A 94 -3.48 -6.94 -6.13
C ALA A 94 -4.59 -7.38 -7.10
N TYR A 95 -5.19 -8.55 -6.84
CA TYR A 95 -6.33 -9.04 -7.62
C TYR A 95 -7.52 -8.07 -7.56
N LYS A 96 -7.86 -7.54 -6.38
CA LYS A 96 -8.92 -6.52 -6.24
C LYS A 96 -8.64 -5.25 -7.05
N VAL A 97 -7.39 -4.78 -7.11
CA VAL A 97 -7.00 -3.64 -7.98
C VAL A 97 -7.14 -4.00 -9.45
N SER A 98 -6.86 -5.25 -9.84
CA SER A 98 -6.99 -5.69 -11.22
C SER A 98 -8.45 -5.74 -11.70
N LEU A 99 -9.43 -5.83 -10.80
CA LEU A 99 -10.85 -5.81 -11.12
C LEU A 99 -11.44 -4.42 -11.37
N ILE A 100 -10.70 -3.35 -11.07
CA ILE A 100 -11.12 -1.97 -11.37
C ILE A 100 -11.16 -1.81 -12.90
N ASP A 101 -12.31 -1.37 -13.42
CA ASP A 101 -12.55 -1.20 -14.84
C ASP A 101 -12.47 0.30 -15.19
N ASP A 102 -11.45 0.63 -15.97
CA ASP A 102 -11.14 2.00 -16.40
C ASP A 102 -12.04 2.47 -17.57
N THR A 103 -12.89 1.60 -18.12
CA THR A 103 -13.76 1.89 -19.28
C THR A 103 -15.19 2.32 -18.89
N LEU A 104 -15.52 2.22 -17.61
CA LEU A 104 -16.85 2.56 -17.09
C LEU A 104 -17.07 4.09 -17.01
N PRO A 105 -18.34 4.55 -16.95
CA PRO A 105 -18.66 5.94 -16.72
C PRO A 105 -18.02 6.50 -15.44
N PRO A 106 -17.68 7.80 -15.38
CA PRO A 106 -16.94 8.40 -14.27
C PRO A 106 -17.55 8.13 -12.88
N ALA A 107 -18.88 8.15 -12.76
CA ALA A 107 -19.57 7.88 -11.49
C ALA A 107 -19.37 6.43 -11.02
N GLN A 108 -19.44 5.44 -11.93
CA GLN A 108 -19.21 4.03 -11.58
C GLN A 108 -17.73 3.76 -11.31
N HIS A 109 -16.83 4.41 -12.06
CA HIS A 109 -15.40 4.30 -11.84
C HIS A 109 -14.98 4.92 -10.49
N LEU A 110 -15.57 6.06 -10.10
CA LEU A 110 -15.38 6.67 -8.79
C LEU A 110 -15.83 5.72 -7.66
N GLN A 111 -17.01 5.10 -7.81
CA GLN A 111 -17.53 4.16 -6.82
C GLN A 111 -16.58 2.97 -6.60
N GLN A 112 -15.99 2.41 -7.66
CA GLN A 112 -14.99 1.34 -7.54
C GLN A 112 -13.75 1.75 -6.74
N TRP A 113 -13.26 2.98 -6.93
CA TRP A 113 -12.12 3.50 -6.18
C TRP A 113 -12.47 3.78 -4.71
N GLU A 114 -13.68 4.26 -4.41
CA GLU A 114 -14.15 4.46 -3.04
C GLU A 114 -14.30 3.13 -2.29
N ASP A 115 -14.89 2.12 -2.93
CA ASP A 115 -15.01 0.77 -2.38
C ASP A 115 -13.64 0.16 -2.11
N TYR A 116 -12.70 0.29 -3.05
CA TYR A 116 -11.33 -0.16 -2.87
C TYR A 116 -10.63 0.57 -1.72
N TYR A 117 -10.77 1.90 -1.63
CA TYR A 117 -10.17 2.71 -0.57
C TYR A 117 -10.68 2.29 0.82
N ASN A 118 -12.00 2.10 0.95
CA ASN A 118 -12.63 1.67 2.21
C ASN A 118 -12.18 0.26 2.61
N PHE A 119 -12.15 -0.68 1.66
CA PHE A 119 -11.63 -2.03 1.87
C PHE A 119 -10.17 -1.99 2.34
N ARG A 120 -9.32 -1.26 1.62
CA ARG A 120 -7.88 -1.16 1.88
C ARG A 120 -7.59 -0.54 3.24
N LYS A 121 -8.33 0.51 3.61
CA LYS A 121 -8.22 1.17 4.92
C LYS A 121 -8.54 0.20 6.06
N LYS A 122 -9.66 -0.54 5.96
CA LYS A 122 -10.05 -1.54 6.97
C LYS A 122 -9.04 -2.68 7.06
N GLN A 123 -8.58 -3.18 5.90
CA GLN A 123 -7.56 -4.23 5.82
C GLN A 123 -6.28 -3.78 6.54
N ILE A 124 -5.76 -2.58 6.24
CA ILE A 124 -4.54 -2.07 6.86
C ILE A 124 -4.68 -1.88 8.37
N GLN A 125 -5.81 -1.36 8.84
CA GLN A 125 -6.03 -1.11 10.28
C GLN A 125 -5.95 -2.37 11.13
N TRP A 126 -6.54 -3.47 10.67
CA TRP A 126 -6.53 -4.74 11.40
C TRP A 126 -5.28 -5.57 11.12
N ASN A 127 -4.84 -5.62 9.86
CA ASN A 127 -3.72 -6.47 9.45
C ASN A 127 -2.36 -5.95 9.95
N LYS A 128 -2.12 -4.63 9.95
CA LYS A 128 -0.83 -4.05 10.35
C LYS A 128 -0.41 -4.42 11.78
N PRO A 129 -1.24 -4.22 12.84
CA PRO A 129 -0.86 -4.60 14.20
C PRO A 129 -0.76 -6.12 14.36
N LEU A 130 -1.62 -6.89 13.69
CA LEU A 130 -1.63 -8.35 13.77
C LEU A 130 -0.34 -8.95 13.19
N TYR A 131 0.02 -8.53 11.97
CA TYR A 131 1.25 -8.92 11.30
C TYR A 131 2.48 -8.55 12.13
N PHE A 132 2.51 -7.32 12.66
CA PHE A 132 3.61 -6.88 13.52
C PHE A 132 3.73 -7.74 14.78
N PHE A 133 2.62 -8.01 15.47
CA PHE A 133 2.62 -8.81 16.69
C PHE A 133 3.13 -10.23 16.45
N PHE A 134 2.56 -10.97 15.50
CA PHE A 134 2.96 -12.36 15.23
C PHE A 134 4.39 -12.47 14.69
N LEU A 135 4.82 -11.52 13.86
CA LEU A 135 6.19 -11.53 13.35
C LEU A 135 7.21 -11.29 14.47
N ASN A 136 6.95 -10.33 15.37
CA ASN A 136 7.83 -10.09 16.52
C ASN A 136 7.78 -11.25 17.52
N LEU A 137 6.63 -11.87 17.71
CA LEU A 137 6.49 -13.04 18.59
C LEU A 137 7.30 -14.23 18.06
N GLY A 138 7.18 -14.53 16.77
CA GLY A 138 7.99 -15.56 16.11
C GLY A 138 9.49 -15.24 16.18
N MET A 139 9.89 -13.99 15.89
CA MET A 139 11.30 -13.59 15.97
C MET A 139 11.85 -13.61 17.41
N GLY A 140 11.05 -13.20 18.40
CA GLY A 140 11.45 -13.22 19.81
C GLY A 140 11.70 -14.64 20.31
N LEU A 141 10.81 -15.58 19.96
CA LEU A 141 11.01 -17.00 20.26
C LEU A 141 12.23 -17.57 19.54
N TYR A 142 12.46 -17.19 18.28
CA TYR A 142 13.63 -17.60 17.51
C TYR A 142 14.93 -17.10 18.16
N PHE A 143 14.95 -15.87 18.68
CA PHE A 143 16.13 -15.31 19.32
C PHE A 143 16.53 -16.04 20.61
N LEU A 144 15.62 -16.69 21.32
CA LEU A 144 15.95 -17.45 22.53
C LEU A 144 17.04 -18.50 22.29
N GLU A 145 16.96 -19.23 21.17
CA GLU A 145 17.99 -20.21 20.82
C GLU A 145 19.23 -19.53 20.20
N VAL A 146 19.05 -18.49 19.38
CA VAL A 146 20.18 -17.79 18.72
C VAL A 146 21.14 -17.13 19.71
N VAL A 147 20.59 -16.57 20.80
CA VAL A 147 21.40 -15.90 21.84
C VAL A 147 21.93 -16.87 22.89
N HIS A 148 21.45 -18.12 22.90
CA HIS A 148 21.89 -19.12 23.86
C HIS A 148 23.39 -19.43 23.69
N GLY A 149 24.14 -19.35 24.80
CA GLY A 149 25.59 -19.57 24.80
C GLY A 149 26.42 -18.46 24.15
N ARG A 150 25.83 -17.30 23.82
CA ARG A 150 26.54 -16.15 23.25
C ARG A 150 26.93 -15.12 24.32
N PRO A 151 28.02 -14.35 24.12
CA PRO A 151 28.44 -13.32 25.06
C PRO A 151 27.39 -12.20 25.17
N ILE A 152 27.21 -11.66 26.37
CA ILE A 152 26.19 -10.64 26.70
C ILE A 152 26.26 -9.41 25.76
N GLY A 153 27.46 -8.98 25.39
CA GLY A 153 27.62 -7.84 24.46
C GLY A 153 26.99 -8.09 23.08
N TYR A 154 27.08 -9.32 22.56
CA TYR A 154 26.42 -9.70 21.30
C TYR A 154 24.90 -9.69 21.44
N ILE A 155 24.38 -10.15 22.58
CA ILE A 155 22.94 -10.18 22.87
C ILE A 155 22.38 -8.75 22.90
N ILE A 156 23.04 -7.85 23.62
CA ILE A 156 22.63 -6.44 23.71
C ILE A 156 22.64 -5.78 22.33
N LEU A 157 23.71 -5.96 21.55
CA LEU A 157 23.81 -5.40 20.20
C LEU A 157 22.67 -5.91 19.31
N LEU A 158 22.43 -7.23 19.30
CA LEU A 158 21.37 -7.84 18.50
C LEU A 158 19.99 -7.28 18.86
N ILE A 159 19.67 -7.20 20.15
CA ILE A 159 18.38 -6.68 20.62
C ILE A 159 18.22 -5.21 20.25
N VAL A 160 19.25 -4.37 20.48
CA VAL A 160 19.19 -2.93 20.17
C VAL A 160 18.99 -2.70 18.67
N VAL A 161 19.74 -3.41 17.82
CA VAL A 161 19.62 -3.30 16.37
C VAL A 161 18.25 -3.78 15.91
N TYR A 162 17.77 -4.92 16.42
CA TYR A 162 16.46 -5.46 16.06
C TYR A 162 15.31 -4.55 16.49
N CYS A 163 15.27 -4.15 17.76
CA CYS A 163 14.24 -3.26 18.28
C CYS A 163 14.27 -1.90 17.57
N GLY A 164 15.46 -1.34 17.34
CA GLY A 164 15.62 -0.10 16.58
C GLY A 164 15.06 -0.21 15.17
N TRP A 165 15.38 -1.30 14.45
CA TRP A 165 14.84 -1.56 13.12
C TRP A 165 13.32 -1.74 13.12
N MET A 166 12.77 -2.51 14.06
CA MET A 166 11.33 -2.76 14.13
C MET A 166 10.52 -1.51 14.48
N LEU A 167 11.03 -0.66 15.38
CA LEU A 167 10.42 0.64 15.68
C LEU A 167 10.45 1.56 14.46
N TYR A 168 11.59 1.65 13.78
CA TYR A 168 11.74 2.43 12.55
C TYR A 168 10.76 1.95 11.46
N ALA A 169 10.70 0.64 11.22
CA ALA A 169 9.81 0.04 10.23
C ALA A 169 8.32 0.31 10.55
N TYR A 170 7.92 0.16 11.81
CA TYR A 170 6.52 0.30 12.20
C TYR A 170 6.04 1.75 12.19
N PHE A 171 6.81 2.66 12.80
CA PHE A 171 6.41 4.05 13.00
C PHE A 171 6.71 4.93 11.80
N ILE A 172 7.89 4.82 11.19
CA ILE A 172 8.32 5.75 10.14
C ILE A 172 7.93 5.19 8.77
N LEU A 173 8.41 3.99 8.45
CA LEU A 173 8.21 3.41 7.13
C LEU A 173 6.72 3.12 6.87
N GLY A 174 6.04 2.52 7.84
CA GLY A 174 4.61 2.25 7.77
C GLY A 174 3.78 3.52 7.55
N LYS A 175 3.99 4.59 8.32
CA LYS A 175 3.21 5.83 8.15
C LYS A 175 3.47 6.49 6.78
N ARG A 176 4.73 6.51 6.32
CA ARG A 176 5.10 7.12 5.04
C ARG A 176 4.48 6.39 3.85
N ILE A 177 4.49 5.05 3.84
CA ILE A 177 3.93 4.26 2.75
C ILE A 177 2.42 4.46 2.67
N LEU A 178 1.72 4.38 3.82
CA LEU A 178 0.27 4.60 3.89
C LEU A 178 -0.12 6.00 3.41
N ALA A 179 0.57 7.04 3.87
CA ALA A 179 0.28 8.42 3.47
C ALA A 179 0.49 8.64 1.96
N LYS A 180 1.50 7.99 1.37
CA LYS A 180 1.77 8.07 -0.07
C LYS A 180 0.70 7.35 -0.90
N GLU A 181 0.22 6.21 -0.42
CA GLU A 181 -0.87 5.45 -1.06
C GLU A 181 -2.19 6.24 -0.96
N GLU A 182 -2.52 6.76 0.22
CA GLU A 182 -3.72 7.57 0.44
C GLU A 182 -3.74 8.84 -0.40
N LYS A 183 -2.61 9.56 -0.48
CA LYS A 183 -2.50 10.78 -1.32
C LYS A 183 -2.75 10.47 -2.80
N ARG A 184 -2.28 9.32 -3.30
CA ARG A 184 -2.51 8.91 -4.69
C ARG A 184 -3.98 8.58 -4.95
N LEU A 185 -4.62 7.83 -4.05
CA LEU A 185 -6.02 7.43 -4.19
C LEU A 185 -6.95 8.64 -4.11
N LYS A 186 -6.75 9.53 -3.14
CA LYS A 186 -7.55 10.77 -3.03
C LYS A 186 -7.41 11.66 -4.25
N GLY A 187 -6.20 11.82 -4.78
CA GLY A 187 -5.99 12.63 -5.99
C GLY A 187 -6.84 12.17 -7.17
N ILE A 188 -6.93 10.86 -7.41
CA ILE A 188 -7.78 10.31 -8.49
C ILE A 188 -9.27 10.50 -8.19
N MET A 189 -9.68 10.23 -6.95
CA MET A 189 -11.08 10.40 -6.54
C MET A 189 -11.55 11.85 -6.67
N ASP A 190 -10.72 12.82 -6.26
CA ASP A 190 -11.03 14.24 -6.33
C ASP A 190 -11.14 14.71 -7.80
N GLU A 191 -10.26 14.24 -8.67
CA GLU A 191 -10.33 14.50 -10.12
C GLU A 191 -11.59 13.90 -10.76
N LEU A 192 -11.96 12.67 -10.40
CA LEU A 192 -13.17 12.01 -10.90
C LEU A 192 -14.46 12.69 -10.40
N LYS A 193 -14.48 13.15 -9.14
CA LYS A 193 -15.61 13.92 -8.58
C LYS A 193 -15.81 15.24 -9.31
N LEU A 194 -14.72 15.95 -9.61
CA LEU A 194 -14.79 17.21 -10.34
C LEU A 194 -15.38 17.02 -11.74
N ILE A 195 -15.04 15.92 -12.44
CA ILE A 195 -15.68 15.57 -13.73
C ILE A 195 -17.17 15.32 -13.56
N GLU A 196 -17.56 14.53 -12.55
CA GLU A 196 -18.97 14.19 -12.33
C GLU A 196 -19.81 15.45 -12.07
N GLU A 197 -19.29 16.40 -11.29
CA GLU A 197 -19.94 17.69 -11.03
C GLU A 197 -20.05 18.54 -12.31
N GLN A 198 -19.01 18.56 -13.14
CA GLN A 198 -19.03 19.29 -14.42
C GLN A 198 -20.01 18.67 -15.43
N LEU A 199 -20.12 17.35 -15.48
CA LEU A 199 -21.09 16.66 -16.34
C LEU A 199 -22.52 16.94 -15.88
N LYS A 200 -22.79 16.90 -14.57
CA LYS A 200 -24.11 17.24 -14.01
C LYS A 200 -24.48 18.71 -14.19
N ALA A 201 -23.51 19.62 -14.22
CA ALA A 201 -23.74 21.04 -14.46
C ALA A 201 -23.94 21.39 -15.94
N ALA A 202 -23.62 20.47 -16.85
CA ALA A 202 -23.78 20.63 -18.30
C ALA A 202 -25.08 19.99 -18.84
N GLU A 203 -25.78 19.18 -18.02
CA GLU A 203 -27.15 18.69 -18.24
C GLU A 203 -28.19 19.70 -17.70
#